data_AF-A0A4R4SXJ0-F1
#
_entry.id   AF-A0A4R4SXJ0-F1
#
_cell.length_a   1.000
_cell.length_b   1.000
_cell.length_c   1.000
_cell.angle_alpha   90.00
_cell.angle_beta   90.00
_cell.angle_gamma   90.00
#
_symmetry.space_group_name_H-M   'P 1'
#
loop_
_entity.id
_entity.type
_entity.pdbx_description
1 polymer ?
#
loop_
_entity_poly.entity_id
_entity_poly.type
_entity_poly.pdbx_seq_one_letter_code
_entity_poly.pdbx_strand_id
1 'polypeptide(L)'
;MPRLLASAVTDSSPVRAEPELAAESRASTFHPPSLEMLEGLGVLGPLLERGLVSRTFQYRERRGGVVAELDLSVLAGDTPYPFRVQCEQGKLTPILRDHLVQAGGEVRFGAAVRTVEPEPGGVTVTTSAGERVRGG
;
A
#
# COMPACT_ATOMS: atom_id res chain seq x y z
N MET A 1 -19.22 8.27 -8.61
CA MET A 1 -17.85 8.77 -8.38
C MET A 1 -17.36 8.12 -7.09
N PRO A 2 -16.58 7.03 -7.13
CA PRO A 2 -16.16 6.36 -5.91
C PRO A 2 -15.00 7.15 -5.29
N ARG A 3 -15.26 7.79 -4.15
CA ARG A 3 -14.21 8.32 -3.26
C ARG A 3 -13.78 7.17 -2.36
N LEU A 4 -12.55 6.69 -2.52
CA LEU A 4 -12.00 5.66 -1.65
C LEU A 4 -11.74 6.29 -0.27
N LEU A 5 -12.71 6.21 0.64
CA LEU A 5 -12.49 6.48 2.06
C LEU A 5 -11.98 5.19 2.70
N ALA A 6 -10.76 5.24 3.22
CA ALA A 6 -10.14 4.13 3.94
C ALA A 6 -11.10 3.60 5.02
N SER A 7 -11.27 2.27 5.08
CA SER A 7 -12.15 1.61 6.04
C SER A 7 -11.80 2.00 7.47
N ALA A 8 -12.80 2.46 8.21
CA ALA A 8 -12.66 2.91 9.59
C ALA A 8 -12.17 1.78 10.51
N VAL A 9 -10.97 1.96 11.05
CA VAL A 9 -10.50 1.25 12.24
C VAL A 9 -11.27 1.82 13.42
N THR A 10 -12.10 1.01 14.07
CA THR A 10 -12.88 1.35 15.27
C THR A 10 -12.01 1.36 16.53
N ASP A 11 -10.89 2.09 16.50
CA ASP A 11 -10.13 2.41 17.70
C ASP A 11 -9.78 3.91 17.71
N SER A 12 -9.99 4.53 18.86
CA SER A 12 -10.15 5.97 19.11
C SER A 12 -8.86 6.80 19.02
N SER A 13 -7.87 6.35 18.25
CA SER A 13 -6.66 7.13 18.00
C SER A 13 -6.93 8.18 16.91
N PRO A 14 -6.48 9.44 17.06
CA PRO A 14 -6.56 10.41 15.97
C PRO A 14 -5.81 9.85 14.77
N VAL A 15 -6.49 9.76 13.62
CA VAL A 15 -5.84 9.42 12.35
C VAL A 15 -4.89 10.56 12.03
N ARG A 16 -3.58 10.30 12.10
CA ARG A 16 -2.55 11.30 11.81
C ARG A 16 -2.67 11.71 10.35
N ALA A 17 -2.88 13.00 10.11
CA ALA A 17 -2.85 13.54 8.77
C ALA A 17 -1.46 14.13 8.51
N GLU A 18 -0.70 13.43 7.68
CA GLU A 18 0.55 13.96 7.15
C GLU A 18 0.23 15.00 6.06
N PRO A 19 1.08 16.04 5.89
CA PRO A 19 0.93 17.03 4.84
C PRO A 19 1.30 16.48 3.45
N GLU A 20 2.00 15.35 3.38
CA GLU A 20 2.44 14.71 2.15
C GLU A 20 2.65 13.20 2.34
N LEU A 21 2.99 12.49 1.26
CA LEU A 21 3.38 11.09 1.34
C LEU A 21 4.69 10.95 2.13
N ALA A 22 4.73 9.99 3.05
CA ALA A 22 5.94 9.68 3.79
C ALA A 22 7.06 9.24 2.84
N ALA A 23 8.20 9.94 2.91
CA ALA A 23 9.41 9.59 2.17
C ALA A 23 10.17 8.42 2.83
N GLU A 24 10.02 8.23 4.14
CA GLU A 24 10.66 7.15 4.87
C GLU A 24 10.04 5.80 4.52
N SER A 25 10.91 4.82 4.22
CA SER A 25 10.49 3.47 3.91
C SER A 25 10.39 2.63 5.19
N ARG A 26 9.16 2.23 5.55
CA ARG A 26 8.92 1.26 6.65
C ARG A 26 8.79 -0.18 6.15
N ALA A 27 8.53 -0.35 4.85
CA ALA A 27 8.48 -1.64 4.15
C ALA A 27 9.22 -1.51 2.82
N SER A 28 9.98 -2.53 2.44
CA SER A 28 10.78 -2.51 1.19
C SER A 28 10.69 -3.79 0.37
N THR A 29 9.82 -4.72 0.76
CA THR A 29 9.72 -6.06 0.17
C THR A 29 8.27 -6.44 -0.10
N PHE A 30 7.99 -6.80 -1.35
CA PHE A 30 6.70 -7.31 -1.78
C PHE A 30 6.81 -8.79 -2.12
N HIS A 31 6.00 -9.61 -1.44
CA HIS A 31 5.94 -11.06 -1.59
C HIS A 31 4.87 -11.46 -2.62
N PRO A 32 4.89 -12.70 -3.15
CA PRO A 32 3.99 -13.11 -4.23
C PRO A 32 2.51 -12.74 -4.05
N PRO A 33 1.86 -12.95 -2.88
CA PRO A 33 0.45 -12.58 -2.72
C PRO A 33 0.20 -11.08 -2.88
N SER A 34 1.12 -10.24 -2.40
CA SER A 34 1.02 -8.78 -2.58
C SER A 34 1.25 -8.36 -4.02
N LEU A 35 2.09 -9.08 -4.79
CA LEU A 35 2.29 -8.81 -6.21
C LEU A 35 1.01 -9.11 -7.01
N GLU A 36 0.29 -10.19 -6.68
CA GLU A 36 -1.02 -10.48 -7.27
C GLU A 36 -2.06 -9.41 -6.97
N MET A 37 -2.10 -8.93 -5.71
CA MET A 37 -2.99 -7.82 -5.35
C MET A 37 -2.66 -6.55 -6.14
N LEU A 38 -1.36 -6.25 -6.32
CA LEU A 38 -0.92 -5.07 -7.07
C LEU A 38 -1.15 -5.19 -8.57
N GLU A 39 -1.15 -6.41 -9.12
CA GLU A 39 -1.60 -6.67 -10.49
C GLU A 39 -3.10 -6.36 -10.62
N GLY A 40 -3.92 -6.86 -9.69
CA GLY A 40 -5.35 -6.60 -9.66
C GLY A 40 -5.71 -5.12 -9.53
N LEU A 41 -4.81 -4.32 -8.94
CA LEU A 41 -4.92 -2.85 -8.87
C LEU A 41 -4.32 -2.12 -10.08
N GLY A 42 -3.73 -2.82 -11.05
CA GLY A 42 -3.14 -2.22 -12.25
C GLY A 42 -1.85 -1.44 -12.01
N VAL A 43 -1.15 -1.68 -10.90
CA VAL A 43 0.06 -0.93 -10.50
C VAL A 43 1.32 -1.79 -10.42
N LEU A 44 1.23 -3.10 -10.69
CA LEU A 44 2.38 -4.00 -10.64
C LEU A 44 3.45 -3.64 -11.68
N GLY A 45 3.07 -3.32 -12.93
CA GLY A 45 4.02 -2.93 -13.98
C GLY A 45 4.95 -1.77 -13.55
N PRO A 46 4.40 -0.61 -13.16
CA PRO A 46 5.20 0.51 -12.64
C PRO A 46 6.04 0.15 -11.40
N LEU A 47 5.58 -0.77 -10.55
CA LEU A 47 6.37 -1.25 -9.42
C LEU A 47 7.59 -2.06 -9.91
N LEU A 48 7.40 -2.97 -10.86
CA LEU A 48 8.47 -3.82 -11.41
C LEU A 48 9.54 -3.00 -12.15
N GLU A 49 9.17 -1.90 -12.79
CA GLU A 49 10.11 -0.97 -13.42
C GLU A 49 11.05 -0.29 -12.40
N ARG A 50 10.59 -0.09 -11.16
CA ARG A 50 11.35 0.62 -10.11
C ARG A 50 11.98 -0.31 -9.08
N GLY A 51 11.50 -1.56 -9.01
CA GLY A 51 11.89 -2.56 -8.03
C GLY A 51 12.95 -3.52 -8.54
N LEU A 52 13.59 -4.23 -7.60
CA LEU A 52 14.53 -5.30 -7.92
C LEU A 52 13.86 -6.66 -7.69
N VAL A 53 13.68 -7.41 -8.77
CA VAL A 53 13.14 -8.77 -8.72
C VAL A 53 14.18 -9.72 -8.15
N SER A 54 13.80 -10.50 -7.15
CA SER A 54 14.64 -11.53 -6.54
C SER A 54 13.88 -12.84 -6.36
N ARG A 55 14.38 -13.90 -6.97
CA ARG A 55 13.80 -15.25 -6.87
C ARG A 55 14.26 -15.99 -5.62
N THR A 56 15.46 -15.71 -5.13
CA THR A 56 16.07 -16.41 -3.99
C THR A 56 16.37 -15.46 -2.83
N PHE A 57 16.19 -15.88 -1.57
CA PHE A 57 16.74 -15.17 -0.40
C PHE A 57 17.52 -16.13 0.48
N GLN A 58 18.44 -15.57 1.27
CA GLN A 58 19.34 -16.34 2.08
C GLN A 58 19.24 -15.95 3.56
N TYR A 59 19.26 -16.95 4.42
CA TYR A 59 19.72 -16.80 5.80
C TYR A 59 21.22 -17.03 5.82
N ARG A 60 21.96 -16.10 6.41
CA ARG A 60 23.44 -16.12 6.41
C ARG A 60 23.94 -15.94 7.82
N GLU A 61 25.05 -16.60 8.14
CA GLU A 61 25.76 -16.33 9.38
C GLU A 61 26.42 -14.95 9.33
N ARG A 62 26.54 -14.30 10.50
CA ARG A 62 27.13 -12.96 10.61
C ARG A 62 28.57 -12.91 10.08
N ARG A 63 29.34 -13.99 10.23
CA ARG A 63 30.75 -14.08 9.81
C ARG A 63 30.93 -14.59 8.37
N GLY A 64 29.83 -14.72 7.62
CA GLY A 64 29.82 -15.26 6.26
C GLY A 64 29.30 -16.70 6.23
N GLY A 65 28.95 -17.18 5.03
CA GLY A 65 28.33 -18.49 4.83
C GLY A 65 26.81 -18.42 4.68
N VAL A 66 26.28 -19.23 3.78
CA VAL A 66 24.84 -19.40 3.56
C VAL A 66 24.36 -20.55 4.44
N VAL A 67 23.42 -20.28 5.34
CA VAL A 67 22.78 -21.28 6.19
C VAL A 67 21.65 -21.96 5.42
N ALA A 68 20.86 -21.15 4.72
CA ALA A 68 19.77 -21.62 3.86
C ALA A 68 19.59 -20.63 2.72
N GLU A 69 19.32 -21.16 1.53
CA GLU A 69 18.78 -20.41 0.40
C GLU A 69 17.37 -20.91 0.11
N LEU A 70 16.43 -19.97 0.05
CA LEU A 70 15.04 -20.23 -0.28
C LEU A 70 14.80 -19.71 -1.69
N ASP A 71 14.52 -20.62 -2.61
CA ASP A 71 14.11 -20.31 -3.98
C ASP A 71 12.59 -20.33 -4.11
N LEU A 72 12.04 -19.17 -4.48
CA LEU A 72 10.59 -18.99 -4.66
C LEU A 72 10.08 -19.64 -5.96
N SER A 73 10.96 -20.15 -6.83
CA SER A 73 10.56 -20.92 -8.02
C SER A 73 9.70 -22.14 -7.70
N VAL A 74 9.79 -22.67 -6.47
CA VAL A 74 8.93 -23.76 -5.97
C VAL A 74 7.44 -23.40 -6.01
N LEU A 75 7.11 -22.10 -5.99
CA LEU A 75 5.74 -21.58 -6.05
C LEU A 75 5.23 -21.38 -7.47
N ALA A 76 6.00 -21.72 -8.51
CA ALA A 76 5.61 -21.43 -9.91
C ALA A 76 4.30 -22.12 -10.35
N GLY A 77 3.86 -23.17 -9.63
CA GLY A 77 2.56 -23.81 -9.85
C GLY A 77 1.39 -23.13 -9.11
N ASP A 78 1.68 -22.30 -8.11
CA ASP A 78 0.68 -21.71 -7.21
C ASP A 78 0.44 -20.22 -7.48
N THR A 79 1.43 -19.51 -8.03
CA THR A 79 1.37 -18.08 -8.30
C THR A 79 2.08 -17.71 -9.61
N PRO A 80 1.56 -16.74 -10.38
CA PRO A 80 2.26 -16.20 -11.54
C PRO A 80 3.50 -15.37 -11.18
N TYR A 81 3.69 -15.01 -9.89
CA TYR A 81 4.81 -14.21 -9.42
C TYR A 81 5.69 -14.97 -8.42
N PRO A 82 6.39 -16.07 -8.82
CA PRO A 82 7.24 -16.87 -7.93
C PRO A 82 8.57 -16.18 -7.62
N PHE A 83 8.49 -14.95 -7.11
CA PHE A 83 9.61 -14.07 -6.74
C PHE A 83 9.12 -12.98 -5.78
N ARG A 84 10.07 -12.27 -5.17
CA ARG A 84 9.79 -11.04 -4.42
C ARG A 84 10.36 -9.83 -5.14
N VAL A 85 9.82 -8.65 -4.84
CA VAL A 85 10.31 -7.37 -5.38
C VAL A 85 10.82 -6.52 -4.23
N GLN A 86 12.08 -6.11 -4.29
CA GLN A 86 12.62 -5.08 -3.40
C GLN A 86 12.35 -3.70 -3.99
N CYS A 87 11.47 -2.96 -3.34
CA CYS A 87 11.16 -1.58 -3.69
C CYS A 87 10.70 -0.86 -2.42
N GLU A 88 11.37 0.25 -2.09
CA GLU A 88 11.04 1.04 -0.92
C GLU A 88 9.61 1.61 -1.01
N GLN A 89 8.90 1.65 0.11
CA GLN A 89 7.52 2.15 0.17
C GLN A 89 7.38 3.55 -0.46
N GLY A 90 8.37 4.43 -0.27
CA GLY A 90 8.39 5.77 -0.86
C GLY A 90 8.36 5.79 -2.40
N LYS A 91 8.62 4.66 -3.06
CA LYS A 91 8.48 4.50 -4.52
C LYS A 91 7.11 3.96 -4.93
N LEU A 92 6.46 3.14 -4.09
CA LEU A 92 5.13 2.58 -4.36
C LEU A 92 4.00 3.58 -4.07
N THR A 93 4.08 4.33 -2.97
CA THR A 93 2.98 5.24 -2.59
C THR A 93 2.69 6.33 -3.63
N PRO A 94 3.67 6.90 -4.36
CA PRO A 94 3.38 7.79 -5.49
C PRO A 94 2.71 7.08 -6.65
N ILE A 95 3.11 5.84 -6.99
CA ILE A 95 2.46 5.04 -8.05
C ILE A 95 0.98 4.86 -7.73
N LEU A 96 0.66 4.47 -6.50
CA LEU A 96 -0.73 4.27 -6.05
C LEU A 96 -1.54 5.57 -6.10
N ARG A 97 -0.95 6.68 -5.63
CA ARG A 97 -1.60 8.00 -5.69
C ARG A 97 -1.89 8.39 -7.13
N ASP A 98 -0.90 8.28 -8.01
CA ASP A 98 -1.04 8.70 -9.41
C ASP A 98 -2.09 7.85 -10.13
N HIS A 99 -2.12 6.55 -9.87
CA HIS A 99 -3.14 5.64 -10.38
C HIS A 99 -4.55 6.03 -9.88
N LEU A 100 -4.70 6.31 -8.58
CA LEU A 100 -5.97 6.76 -8.00
C LEU A 100 -6.46 8.07 -8.63
N VAL A 101 -5.57 9.05 -8.82
CA VAL A 101 -5.90 10.33 -9.45
C VAL A 101 -6.30 10.15 -10.91
N GLN A 102 -5.61 9.29 -11.66
CA GLN A 102 -5.97 8.95 -13.04
C GLN A 102 -7.34 8.27 -13.14
N ALA A 103 -7.73 7.50 -12.13
CA ALA A 103 -9.06 6.90 -12.01
C ALA A 103 -10.15 7.91 -11.59
N GLY A 104 -9.81 9.20 -11.41
CA GLY A 104 -10.73 10.26 -10.99
C GLY A 104 -10.90 10.38 -9.48
N GLY A 105 -10.04 9.70 -8.70
CA GLY A 105 -9.99 9.83 -7.25
C GLY A 105 -9.30 11.12 -6.79
N GLU A 106 -9.51 11.45 -5.51
CA GLU A 106 -8.98 12.66 -4.88
C GLU A 106 -8.25 12.26 -3.58
N VAL A 107 -7.02 12.74 -3.40
CA VAL A 107 -6.25 12.55 -2.15
C VAL A 107 -6.16 13.87 -1.42
N ARG A 108 -6.63 13.91 -0.16
CA ARG A 108 -6.59 15.09 0.71
C ARG A 108 -5.59 14.88 1.84
N PHE A 109 -4.45 15.54 1.73
CA PHE A 109 -3.46 15.59 2.81
C PHE A 109 -3.88 16.58 3.91
N GLY A 110 -3.33 16.43 5.12
CA GLY A 110 -3.65 17.30 6.25
C GLY A 110 -5.10 17.21 6.77
N ALA A 111 -5.95 16.36 6.19
CA ALA A 111 -7.36 16.20 6.55
C ALA A 111 -7.54 15.12 7.64
N ALA A 112 -7.12 15.41 8.88
CA ALA A 112 -7.27 14.46 9.98
C ALA A 112 -8.75 14.20 10.26
N VAL A 113 -9.16 12.94 10.21
CA VAL A 113 -10.54 12.54 10.51
C VAL A 113 -10.76 12.54 12.01
N ARG A 114 -11.81 13.23 12.46
CA ARG A 114 -12.23 13.30 13.86
C ARG A 114 -13.40 12.39 14.15
N THR A 115 -14.43 12.41 13.28
CA THR A 115 -15.59 11.54 13.42
C THR A 115 -16.00 10.96 12.08
N VAL A 116 -16.57 9.76 12.12
CA VAL A 116 -17.24 9.11 11.00
C VAL A 116 -18.60 8.66 11.52
N GLU A 117 -19.66 9.21 10.95
CA GLU A 117 -21.05 8.98 11.34
C GLU A 117 -21.76 8.21 10.22
N PRO A 118 -22.24 6.99 10.46
CA PRO A 118 -23.02 6.26 9.46
C PRO A 118 -24.38 6.95 9.25
N GLU A 119 -24.84 6.99 8.00
CA GLU A 119 -26.15 7.51 7.61
C GLU A 119 -26.84 6.52 6.66
N PRO A 120 -28.18 6.61 6.48
CA PRO A 120 -28.85 5.87 5.43
C PRO A 120 -28.23 6.18 4.06
N GLY A 121 -27.60 5.17 3.45
CA GLY A 121 -26.97 5.27 2.13
C GLY A 121 -25.61 5.96 2.11
N GLY A 122 -24.86 5.98 3.23
CA GLY A 122 -23.50 6.49 3.22
C GLY A 122 -22.89 6.74 4.61
N VAL A 123 -21.89 7.62 4.64
CA VAL A 123 -21.21 8.09 5.85
C VAL A 123 -20.95 9.58 5.77
N THR A 124 -21.02 10.27 6.89
CA THR A 124 -20.53 11.65 7.04
C THR A 124 -19.24 11.64 7.84
N VAL A 125 -18.18 12.19 7.26
CA VAL A 125 -16.86 12.34 7.87
C VAL A 125 -16.70 13.79 8.33
N THR A 126 -16.31 14.01 9.58
CA THR A 126 -15.92 15.33 10.08
C THR A 126 -14.41 15.36 10.33
N THR A 127 -13.72 16.37 9.78
CA THR A 127 -12.28 16.56 10.00
C THR A 127 -11.99 17.34 11.29
N SER A 128 -10.74 17.34 11.74
CA SER A 128 -10.28 18.15 12.88
C SER A 128 -10.44 19.65 12.63
N ALA A 129 -10.43 20.09 11.37
CA ALA A 129 -10.69 21.47 10.95
C ALA A 129 -12.19 21.82 10.93
N GLY A 130 -13.09 20.87 11.22
CA GLY A 130 -14.53 21.07 11.24
C GLY A 130 -15.23 20.93 9.88
N GLU A 131 -14.48 20.57 8.82
CA GLU A 131 -15.08 20.25 7.51
C GLU A 131 -15.94 18.98 7.62
N ARG A 132 -17.14 18.99 7.03
CA ARG A 132 -18.01 17.82 6.90
C ARG A 132 -18.07 17.36 5.44
N VAL A 133 -17.73 16.10 5.20
CA VAL A 133 -17.72 15.47 3.87
C VAL A 133 -18.63 14.25 3.90
N ARG A 134 -19.60 14.18 2.98
CA ARG A 134 -20.47 13.01 2.81
C ARG A 134 -19.92 12.06 1.76
N GLY A 135 -19.75 10.80 2.12
CA GLY A 135 -19.47 9.66 1.24
C GLY A 135 -20.72 8.80 1.08
N GLY A 136 -20.94 8.24 -0.11
CA GLY A 136 -22.06 7.34 -0.43
C GLY A 136 -21.62 5.89 -0.51
#